data_AF-A0A1V5PZB4-F1
#
_entry.id   AF-A0A1V5PZB4-F1
#
_cell.length_a   1.000
_cell.length_b   1.000
_cell.length_c   1.000
_cell.angle_alpha   90.00
_cell.angle_beta   90.00
_cell.angle_gamma   90.00
#
_symmetry.space_group_name_H-M   'P 1'
#
loop_
_entity.id
_entity.type
_entity.pdbx_description
1 polymer ?
#
loop_
_entity_poly.entity_id
_entity_poly.type
_entity_poly.pdbx_seq_one_letter_code
_entity_poly.pdbx_strand_id
1 'polypeptide(L)'
;MLKHFEWSDFETGERGRVGVLLESEMLEIFQVSGKAMPANALAKLLAMLGDEFITTANAAAARRANAFAVDYFRGMSGCRTYVLRVCEDARRGIYRRAASVHVSMYGKVNEEIKCWIADLLPILNSGGAEFTGSAASIEEVEVKYNPRNFHHTKLGAVIVDGELHIIDAPEYEGMLTPETMERLMALDFSGDEPDLSEA
;
A
#
# COMPACT_ATOMS: atom_id res chain seq x y z
N MET A 1 9.02 -2.12 0.47
CA MET A 1 8.50 -1.05 1.35
C MET A 1 6.98 -1.01 1.28
N LEU A 2 6.28 -0.95 2.42
CA LEU A 2 4.83 -0.66 2.50
C LEU A 2 4.62 0.54 3.41
N LYS A 3 3.95 1.59 2.92
CA LYS A 3 3.65 2.83 3.65
C LYS A 3 2.19 3.22 3.45
N HIS A 4 1.59 3.86 4.46
CA HIS A 4 0.23 4.38 4.36
C HIS A 4 0.27 5.89 4.52
N PHE A 5 -0.65 6.56 3.81
CA PHE A 5 -0.77 8.00 3.85
C PHE A 5 -2.23 8.38 4.02
N GLU A 6 -2.47 9.38 4.86
CA GLU A 6 -3.75 10.07 4.92
C GLU A 6 -3.64 11.32 4.05
N TRP A 7 -4.68 11.59 3.28
CA TRP A 7 -4.81 12.83 2.53
C TRP A 7 -6.08 13.54 2.98
N SER A 8 -6.01 14.88 2.98
CA SER A 8 -7.18 15.72 3.21
C SER A 8 -7.16 16.92 2.29
N ASP A 9 -8.33 17.34 1.84
CA ASP A 9 -8.52 18.52 1.00
C ASP A 9 -9.24 19.58 1.83
N PHE A 10 -8.56 20.69 2.10
CA PHE A 10 -9.10 21.74 2.97
C PHE A 10 -10.26 22.52 2.34
N GLU A 11 -10.36 22.56 1.01
CA GLU A 11 -11.39 23.31 0.31
C GLU A 11 -12.72 22.52 0.32
N THR A 12 -12.65 21.22 0.12
CA THR A 12 -13.82 20.34 0.02
C THR A 12 -14.15 19.63 1.34
N GLY A 13 -13.21 19.58 2.29
CA GLY A 13 -13.32 18.79 3.52
C GLY A 13 -13.23 17.27 3.29
N GLU A 14 -12.90 16.84 2.08
CA GLU A 14 -12.74 15.41 1.77
C GLU A 14 -11.45 14.85 2.36
N ARG A 15 -11.47 13.56 2.69
CA ARG A 15 -10.31 12.83 3.19
C ARG A 15 -10.34 11.37 2.79
N GLY A 16 -9.18 10.75 2.79
CA GLY A 16 -9.03 9.33 2.55
C GLY A 16 -7.66 8.81 2.92
N ARG A 17 -7.51 7.49 2.85
CA ARG A 17 -6.26 6.79 3.14
C ARG A 17 -5.84 5.97 1.94
N VAL A 18 -4.57 6.08 1.58
CA VAL A 18 -3.94 5.30 0.51
C VAL A 18 -2.79 4.48 1.06
N GLY A 19 -2.60 3.29 0.49
CA GLY A 19 -1.44 2.45 0.70
C GLY A 19 -0.51 2.58 -0.50
N VAL A 20 0.80 2.54 -0.22
CA VAL A 20 1.85 2.48 -1.24
C VAL A 20 2.72 1.27 -0.95
N LEU A 21 2.77 0.34 -1.88
CA LEU A 21 3.66 -0.81 -1.88
C LEU A 21 4.71 -0.63 -2.97
N LEU A 22 5.98 -0.73 -2.61
CA LEU A 22 7.11 -0.78 -3.53
C LEU A 22 7.89 -2.07 -3.28
N GLU A 23 7.83 -2.98 -4.25
CA GLU A 23 8.56 -4.25 -4.23
C GLU A 23 9.48 -4.32 -5.44
N SER A 24 10.80 -4.29 -5.18
CA SER A 24 11.82 -4.12 -6.21
C SER A 24 11.57 -2.85 -7.04
N GLU A 25 10.94 -2.97 -8.21
CA GLU A 25 10.59 -1.84 -9.08
C GLU A 25 9.08 -1.77 -9.39
N MET A 26 8.29 -2.66 -8.79
CA MET A 26 6.83 -2.64 -8.92
C MET A 26 6.24 -1.73 -7.88
N LEU A 27 5.58 -0.67 -8.35
CA LEU A 27 4.85 0.29 -7.55
C LEU A 27 3.35 -0.01 -7.62
N GLU A 28 2.74 -0.12 -6.45
CA GLU A 28 1.30 -0.23 -6.29
C GLU A 28 0.80 0.86 -5.34
N ILE A 29 -0.18 1.65 -5.79
CA ILE A 29 -0.90 2.64 -4.99
C ILE A 29 -2.36 2.24 -4.98
N PHE A 30 -2.90 1.98 -3.80
CA PHE A 30 -4.24 1.45 -3.62
C PHE A 30 -5.00 2.22 -2.54
N GLN A 31 -6.33 2.23 -2.64
CA GLN A 31 -7.16 2.90 -1.66
C GLN A 31 -7.37 1.97 -0.45
N VAL A 32 -7.12 2.49 0.75
CA VAL A 32 -7.34 1.76 2.01
C VAL A 32 -8.71 2.11 2.60
N SER A 33 -9.05 3.39 2.65
CA SER A 33 -10.34 3.86 3.19
C SER A 33 -10.68 5.29 2.73
N GLY A 34 -11.93 5.72 2.98
CA GLY A 34 -12.38 7.09 2.70
C GLY A 34 -12.67 7.36 1.23
N LYS A 35 -12.40 8.58 0.75
CA LYS A 35 -12.58 8.96 -0.66
C LYS A 35 -11.36 8.55 -1.49
N ALA A 36 -11.56 8.49 -2.81
CA ALA A 36 -10.47 8.33 -3.76
C ALA A 36 -9.57 9.59 -3.77
N MET A 37 -8.26 9.37 -3.87
CA MET A 37 -7.26 10.43 -3.77
C MET A 37 -7.37 11.40 -4.96
N PRO A 38 -7.29 12.73 -4.73
CA PRO A 38 -7.23 13.68 -5.84
C PRO A 38 -5.92 13.50 -6.62
N ALA A 39 -5.98 13.60 -7.95
CA ALA A 39 -4.84 13.36 -8.83
C ALA A 39 -3.66 14.33 -8.54
N ASN A 40 -3.98 15.54 -8.12
CA ASN A 40 -2.99 16.56 -7.76
C ASN A 40 -2.19 16.26 -6.49
N ALA A 41 -2.59 15.26 -5.71
CA ALA A 41 -1.88 14.74 -4.55
C ALA A 41 -0.82 13.69 -4.92
N LEU A 42 -0.90 13.11 -6.12
CA LEU A 42 -0.06 11.99 -6.52
C LEU A 42 1.44 12.36 -6.51
N ALA A 43 1.84 13.52 -7.03
CA ALA A 43 3.24 13.94 -7.01
C ALA A 43 3.77 14.17 -5.58
N LYS A 44 2.95 14.75 -4.69
CA LYS A 44 3.29 14.97 -3.28
C LYS A 44 3.47 13.64 -2.55
N LEU A 45 2.57 12.69 -2.79
CA LEU A 45 2.63 11.34 -2.21
C LEU A 45 3.99 10.68 -2.52
N LEU A 46 4.39 10.73 -3.80
CA LEU A 46 5.66 10.12 -4.23
C LEU A 46 6.88 10.81 -3.64
N ALA A 47 6.84 12.13 -3.47
CA ALA A 47 7.92 12.89 -2.82
C ALA A 47 8.12 12.49 -1.34
N MET A 48 7.05 12.05 -0.65
CA MET A 48 7.11 11.61 0.75
C MET A 48 7.62 10.18 0.93
N LEU A 49 7.76 9.40 -0.15
CA LEU A 49 8.28 8.03 -0.04
C LEU A 49 9.77 7.99 0.33
N GLY A 50 10.49 9.10 0.16
CA GLY A 50 11.87 9.27 0.60
C GLY A 50 12.91 8.71 -0.36
N ASP A 51 14.16 8.64 0.12
CA ASP A 51 15.35 8.39 -0.70
C ASP A 51 15.37 7.02 -1.37
N GLU A 52 14.78 5.98 -0.74
CA GLU A 52 14.68 4.64 -1.32
C GLU A 52 13.87 4.66 -2.62
N PHE A 53 12.72 5.36 -2.61
CA PHE A 53 11.88 5.53 -3.79
C PHE A 53 12.62 6.30 -4.88
N ILE A 54 13.24 7.43 -4.53
CA ILE A 54 13.96 8.28 -5.49
C ILE A 54 15.10 7.50 -6.16
N THR A 55 15.89 6.78 -5.36
CA THR A 55 17.01 5.97 -5.85
C THR A 55 16.52 4.88 -6.80
N THR A 56 15.47 4.15 -6.40
CA THR A 56 14.88 3.07 -7.19
C THR A 56 14.28 3.61 -8.49
N ALA A 57 13.54 4.71 -8.44
CA ALA A 57 12.93 5.35 -9.60
C ALA A 57 13.99 5.82 -10.61
N ASN A 58 15.05 6.45 -10.14
CA ASN A 58 16.15 6.92 -10.98
C ASN A 58 16.90 5.75 -11.64
N ALA A 59 17.21 4.70 -10.88
CA ALA A 59 17.86 3.50 -11.40
C ALA A 59 16.99 2.77 -12.45
N ALA A 60 15.68 2.70 -12.21
CA ALA A 60 14.72 2.11 -13.13
C ALA A 60 14.61 2.94 -14.42
N ALA A 61 14.52 4.27 -14.29
CA ALA A 61 14.43 5.18 -15.44
C ALA A 61 15.69 5.13 -16.31
N ALA A 62 16.88 5.08 -15.71
CA ALA A 62 18.15 4.99 -16.43
C ALA A 62 18.30 3.70 -17.24
N ARG A 63 17.65 2.60 -16.82
CA ARG A 63 17.70 1.29 -17.50
C ARG A 63 16.66 1.14 -18.61
N ARG A 64 15.82 2.15 -18.84
CA ARG A 64 14.76 2.09 -19.85
C ARG A 64 15.35 2.06 -21.26
N ALA A 65 15.30 0.91 -21.91
CA ALA A 65 15.84 0.73 -23.26
C ALA A 65 14.87 1.15 -24.38
N ASN A 66 13.57 0.96 -24.17
CA ASN A 66 12.58 1.11 -25.24
C ASN A 66 12.01 2.53 -25.29
N ALA A 67 11.88 3.06 -26.51
CA ALA A 67 11.15 4.29 -26.78
C ALA A 67 9.69 4.17 -26.30
N PHE A 68 9.12 5.27 -25.83
CA PHE A 68 7.78 5.30 -25.28
C PHE A 68 7.01 6.54 -25.73
N ALA A 69 5.69 6.47 -25.63
CA ALA A 69 4.78 7.59 -25.82
C ALA A 69 3.68 7.50 -24.75
N VAL A 70 3.16 8.66 -24.33
CA VAL A 70 2.00 8.72 -23.45
C VAL A 70 0.80 9.17 -24.28
N ASP A 71 -0.16 8.27 -24.44
CA ASP A 71 -1.44 8.59 -25.05
C ASP A 71 -2.32 9.29 -24.02
N TYR A 72 -3.06 10.30 -24.48
CA TYR A 72 -4.05 10.99 -23.69
C TYR A 72 -5.43 10.77 -24.32
N PHE A 73 -6.36 10.29 -23.51
CA PHE A 73 -7.76 10.15 -23.88
C PHE A 73 -8.64 10.98 -22.95
N ARG A 74 -9.53 11.80 -23.52
CA ARG A 74 -10.58 12.51 -22.79
C ARG A 74 -11.93 11.87 -23.09
N GLY A 75 -12.56 11.28 -22.08
CA GLY A 75 -13.89 10.72 -22.20
C GLY A 75 -14.98 11.78 -22.28
N MET A 76 -16.17 11.38 -22.74
CA MET A 76 -17.33 12.28 -22.91
C MET A 76 -17.78 12.92 -21.59
N SER A 77 -17.59 12.25 -20.46
CA SER A 77 -17.88 12.78 -19.12
C SER A 77 -16.85 13.79 -18.62
N GLY A 78 -15.77 14.03 -19.37
CA GLY A 78 -14.65 14.86 -18.95
C GLY A 78 -13.58 14.11 -18.15
N CYS A 79 -13.72 12.79 -17.96
CA CYS A 79 -12.64 11.96 -17.44
C CYS A 79 -11.44 11.93 -18.40
N ARG A 80 -10.27 11.63 -17.85
CA ARG A 80 -9.00 11.64 -18.57
C ARG A 80 -8.23 10.38 -18.26
N THR A 81 -7.68 9.74 -19.28
CA THR A 81 -6.85 8.55 -19.13
C THR A 81 -5.52 8.79 -19.81
N TYR A 82 -4.46 8.62 -19.05
CA TYR A 82 -3.08 8.65 -19.54
C TYR A 82 -2.61 7.22 -19.69
N VAL A 83 -2.15 6.82 -20.87
CA VAL A 83 -1.71 5.46 -21.15
C VAL A 83 -0.29 5.50 -21.67
N LEU A 84 0.64 4.90 -20.93
CA LEU A 84 2.00 4.74 -21.40
C LEU A 84 2.08 3.56 -22.37
N ARG A 85 2.57 3.83 -23.57
CA ARG A 85 2.89 2.82 -24.57
C ARG A 85 4.38 2.71 -24.77
N VAL A 86 4.86 1.47 -24.85
CA VAL A 86 6.28 1.15 -25.06
C VAL A 86 6.44 0.45 -26.40
N CYS A 87 7.37 0.93 -27.21
CA CYS A 87 7.71 0.34 -28.49
C CYS A 87 8.50 -0.96 -28.26
N GLU A 88 7.87 -2.11 -28.51
CA GLU A 88 8.54 -3.41 -28.44
C GLU A 88 9.17 -3.78 -29.79
N ASP A 89 8.45 -3.53 -30.89
CA ASP A 89 8.94 -3.75 -32.25
C ASP A 89 8.41 -2.65 -33.18
N ALA A 90 9.27 -1.67 -33.46
CA ALA A 90 8.95 -0.55 -34.34
C ALA A 90 8.64 -0.99 -35.77
N ARG A 91 9.24 -2.08 -36.25
CA ARG A 91 9.04 -2.58 -37.63
C ARG A 91 7.65 -3.19 -37.80
N ARG A 92 7.13 -3.80 -36.74
CA ARG A 92 5.78 -4.40 -36.70
C ARG A 92 4.70 -3.45 -36.17
N GLY A 93 5.08 -2.25 -35.73
CA GLY A 93 4.16 -1.30 -35.11
C GLY A 93 3.59 -1.81 -33.77
N ILE A 94 4.35 -2.62 -33.03
CA ILE A 94 3.90 -3.19 -31.75
C ILE A 94 4.24 -2.23 -30.62
N TYR A 95 3.19 -1.63 -30.05
CA TYR A 95 3.28 -0.71 -28.91
C TYR A 95 2.41 -1.23 -27.75
N ARG A 96 3.05 -1.90 -26.79
CA ARG A 96 2.37 -2.48 -25.63
C ARG A 96 1.91 -1.37 -24.68
N ARG A 97 0.77 -1.55 -24.01
CA ARG A 97 0.40 -0.74 -22.85
C ARG A 97 1.22 -1.17 -21.65
N ALA A 98 2.04 -0.27 -21.12
CA ALA A 98 2.92 -0.54 -19.97
C ALA A 98 2.30 -0.07 -18.64
N ALA A 99 1.65 1.09 -18.65
CA ALA A 99 0.99 1.66 -17.47
C ALA A 99 -0.19 2.54 -17.89
N SER A 100 -1.06 2.85 -16.93
CA SER A 100 -2.13 3.81 -17.14
C SER A 100 -2.57 4.46 -15.84
N VAL A 101 -2.97 5.72 -15.92
CA VAL A 101 -3.63 6.44 -14.83
C VAL A 101 -4.94 7.00 -15.35
N HIS A 102 -6.03 6.66 -14.67
CA HIS A 102 -7.35 7.21 -14.93
C HIS A 102 -7.69 8.29 -13.90
N VAL A 103 -7.99 9.49 -14.39
CA VAL A 103 -8.47 10.62 -13.61
C VAL A 103 -9.95 10.82 -13.95
N SER A 104 -10.80 10.66 -12.93
CA SER A 104 -12.24 10.89 -13.09
C SER A 104 -12.57 12.35 -13.41
N MET A 105 -13.81 12.61 -13.83
CA MET A 105 -14.28 13.98 -14.07
C MET A 105 -14.22 14.89 -12.83
N TYR A 106 -14.11 14.31 -11.63
CA TYR A 106 -13.94 15.01 -10.37
C TYR A 106 -12.48 15.22 -9.97
N GLY A 107 -11.52 14.92 -10.86
CA GLY A 107 -10.09 15.08 -10.59
C GLY A 107 -9.51 14.03 -9.63
N LYS A 108 -10.16 12.87 -9.48
CA LYS A 108 -9.75 11.80 -8.55
C LYS A 108 -9.20 10.59 -9.28
N VAL A 109 -8.19 9.95 -8.67
CA VAL A 109 -7.64 8.66 -9.07
C VAL A 109 -8.46 7.58 -8.37
N ASN A 110 -9.49 7.09 -9.04
CA ASN A 110 -10.44 6.11 -8.48
C ASN A 110 -9.97 4.66 -8.63
N GLU A 111 -8.95 4.41 -9.44
CA GLU A 111 -8.42 3.09 -9.73
C GLU A 111 -7.07 2.92 -9.05
N GLU A 112 -6.76 1.68 -8.68
CA GLU A 112 -5.43 1.33 -8.18
C GLU A 112 -4.40 1.56 -9.28
N ILE A 113 -3.27 2.18 -8.93
CA ILE A 113 -2.13 2.34 -9.84
C ILE A 113 -1.19 1.18 -9.58
N LYS A 114 -1.05 0.27 -10.55
CA LYS A 114 -0.07 -0.82 -10.50
C LYS A 114 0.80 -0.79 -11.75
N CYS A 115 2.08 -0.45 -11.59
CA CYS A 115 3.01 -0.32 -12.71
C CYS A 115 4.47 -0.45 -12.27
N TRP A 116 5.38 -0.54 -13.24
CA TRP A 116 6.80 -0.33 -12.97
C TRP A 116 7.02 1.13 -12.59
N ILE A 117 7.83 1.38 -11.56
CA ILE A 117 8.08 2.73 -11.03
C ILE A 117 8.58 3.73 -12.10
N ALA A 118 9.40 3.27 -13.05
CA ALA A 118 9.88 4.08 -14.18
C ALA A 118 8.79 4.43 -15.21
N ASP A 119 7.67 3.71 -15.22
CA ASP A 119 6.55 3.95 -16.14
C ASP A 119 5.59 5.02 -15.61
N LEU A 120 5.58 5.27 -14.29
CA LEU A 120 4.73 6.31 -13.73
C LEU A 120 5.27 7.71 -14.05
N LEU A 121 6.60 7.91 -14.04
CA LEU A 121 7.20 9.24 -14.22
C LEU A 121 6.83 9.90 -15.57
N PRO A 122 6.87 9.22 -16.73
CA PRO A 122 6.40 9.78 -17.99
C PRO A 122 4.93 10.22 -17.96
N ILE A 123 4.07 9.46 -17.27
CA ILE A 123 2.64 9.78 -17.14
C ILE A 123 2.47 11.07 -16.34
N LEU A 124 3.15 11.19 -15.19
CA LEU A 124 3.10 12.40 -14.36
C LEU A 124 3.58 13.62 -15.13
N ASN A 125 4.68 13.50 -15.86
CA ASN A 125 5.22 14.58 -16.68
C ASN A 125 4.25 15.01 -17.80
N SER A 126 3.47 14.06 -18.34
CA SER A 126 2.50 14.34 -19.41
C SER A 126 1.21 15.00 -18.90
N GLY A 127 0.79 14.72 -17.67
CA GLY A 127 -0.40 15.34 -17.08
C GLY A 127 -0.18 16.73 -16.49
N GLY A 128 1.07 17.12 -16.25
CA GLY A 128 1.44 18.46 -15.81
C GLY A 128 0.62 18.92 -14.60
N ALA A 129 -0.13 20.02 -14.78
CA ALA A 129 -0.95 20.65 -13.74
C ALA A 129 -1.97 19.71 -13.07
N GLU A 130 -2.41 18.65 -13.74
CA GLU A 130 -3.37 17.69 -13.16
C GLU A 130 -2.77 16.89 -12.00
N PHE A 131 -1.46 16.66 -12.04
CA PHE A 131 -0.72 15.92 -11.01
C PHE A 131 0.06 16.83 -10.06
N THR A 132 0.09 18.14 -10.33
CA THR A 132 0.82 19.13 -9.53
C THR A 132 -0.15 20.21 -9.02
N GLY A 133 -0.70 20.03 -7.82
CA GLY A 133 -1.60 21.02 -7.22
C GLY A 133 -1.50 21.10 -5.69
N SER A 134 -1.93 22.24 -5.13
CA SER A 134 -1.68 22.60 -3.73
C SER A 134 -2.75 22.17 -2.74
N ALA A 135 -3.99 21.90 -3.18
CA ALA A 135 -5.16 21.82 -2.28
C ALA A 135 -5.13 20.64 -1.29
N ALA A 136 -4.61 19.48 -1.69
CA ALA A 136 -4.53 18.31 -0.83
C ALA A 136 -3.26 18.33 0.04
N SER A 137 -3.42 18.20 1.36
CA SER A 137 -2.35 17.78 2.27
C SER A 137 -2.23 16.27 2.25
N ILE A 138 -1.01 15.79 2.52
CA ILE A 138 -0.70 14.38 2.65
C ILE A 138 0.21 14.22 3.86
N GLU A 139 -0.11 13.24 4.69
CA GLU A 139 0.65 12.90 5.89
C GLU A 139 0.94 11.40 5.88
N GLU A 140 2.19 11.02 6.14
CA GLU A 140 2.54 9.62 6.33
C GLU A 140 1.94 9.16 7.66
N VAL A 141 1.18 8.07 7.61
CA VAL A 141 0.58 7.47 8.80
C VAL A 141 1.35 6.22 9.14
N GLU A 142 2.03 6.25 10.29
CA GLU A 142 2.69 5.07 10.83
C GLU A 142 1.65 3.96 11.01
N VAL A 143 1.81 2.87 10.26
CA VAL A 143 1.03 1.66 10.50
C VAL A 143 1.77 0.88 11.57
N LYS A 144 1.30 1.00 12.81
CA LYS A 144 1.69 0.07 13.86
C LYS A 144 1.06 -1.27 13.52
N TYR A 145 1.85 -2.13 12.87
CA TYR A 145 1.47 -3.52 12.65
C TYR A 145 1.25 -4.16 14.01
N ASN A 146 -0.03 -4.33 14.37
CA ASN A 146 -0.43 -5.12 15.52
C ASN A 146 -0.85 -6.50 15.00
N PRO A 147 0.04 -7.50 15.04
CA PRO A 147 -0.28 -8.86 14.57
C PRO A 147 -1.49 -9.47 15.30
N ARG A 148 -1.91 -8.91 16.45
CA ARG A 148 -3.07 -9.39 17.21
C ARG A 148 -4.43 -9.01 16.61
N ASN A 149 -4.49 -8.08 15.65
CA ASN A 149 -5.77 -7.52 15.16
C ASN A 149 -6.14 -7.91 13.73
N PHE A 150 -5.36 -8.76 13.05
CA PHE A 150 -5.79 -9.39 11.80
C PHE A 150 -6.49 -10.71 12.11
N HIS A 151 -7.79 -10.64 12.40
CA HIS A 151 -8.66 -11.82 12.41
C HIS A 151 -9.63 -11.76 11.24
N HIS A 152 -9.17 -12.23 10.09
CA HIS A 152 -10.02 -13.12 9.30
C HIS A 152 -9.38 -14.52 9.37
N THR A 153 -9.46 -15.15 10.55
CA THR A 153 -9.62 -16.60 10.86
C THR A 153 -9.48 -16.78 12.38
N LYS A 154 -10.30 -17.65 12.97
CA LYS A 154 -10.78 -17.64 14.37
C LYS A 154 -9.77 -18.20 15.38
N LEU A 155 -9.12 -17.34 16.15
CA LEU A 155 -8.49 -17.70 17.43
C LEU A 155 -9.53 -17.55 18.55
N GLY A 156 -9.79 -18.64 19.28
CA GLY A 156 -10.54 -18.56 20.53
C GLY A 156 -9.56 -18.20 21.63
N ALA A 157 -9.81 -17.13 22.38
CA ALA A 157 -9.02 -16.81 23.56
C ALA A 157 -9.89 -16.92 24.81
N VAL A 158 -9.33 -17.48 25.88
CA VAL A 158 -9.97 -17.58 27.20
C VAL A 158 -9.05 -16.91 28.21
N ILE A 159 -9.63 -16.12 29.10
CA ILE A 159 -8.89 -15.55 30.23
C ILE A 159 -9.01 -16.52 31.40
N VAL A 160 -7.87 -16.97 31.92
CA VAL A 160 -7.79 -17.83 33.11
C VAL A 160 -6.86 -17.12 34.09
N ASP A 161 -7.36 -16.86 35.30
CA ASP A 161 -6.63 -16.20 36.40
C ASP A 161 -5.89 -14.89 36.02
N GLY A 162 -6.49 -14.11 35.11
CA GLY A 162 -5.98 -12.79 34.70
C GLY A 162 -4.98 -12.84 33.54
N GLU A 163 -4.58 -14.01 33.08
CA GLU A 163 -3.74 -14.18 31.90
C GLU A 163 -4.56 -14.60 30.66
N LEU A 164 -4.17 -14.05 29.50
CA LEU A 164 -4.83 -14.31 28.23
C LEU A 164 -4.23 -15.56 27.58
N HIS A 165 -4.98 -16.65 27.57
CA HIS A 165 -4.60 -17.87 26.88
C HIS A 165 -5.21 -17.91 25.49
N ILE A 166 -4.36 -18.05 24.48
CA ILE A 166 -4.73 -18.10 23.07
C ILE A 166 -4.82 -19.57 22.66
N ILE A 167 -5.99 -20.00 22.20
CA ILE A 167 -6.24 -21.35 21.68
C ILE A 167 -6.34 -21.23 20.15
N ASP A 168 -5.36 -21.82 19.46
CA ASP A 168 -5.32 -21.87 18.00
C ASP A 168 -6.16 -23.02 17.42
N ALA A 169 -6.57 -22.82 16.18
CA ALA A 169 -7.80 -23.18 15.51
C ALA A 169 -7.98 -24.68 15.10
N PRO A 170 -9.19 -25.08 14.65
CA PRO A 170 -9.62 -26.48 14.44
C PRO A 170 -8.98 -27.21 13.23
N GLU A 171 -7.94 -26.67 12.62
CA GLU A 171 -7.27 -27.28 11.46
C GLU A 171 -6.04 -28.14 11.85
N TYR A 172 -5.73 -28.22 13.14
CA TYR A 172 -4.75 -29.16 13.71
C TYR A 172 -5.43 -30.30 14.48
N GLU A 173 -6.35 -31.03 13.84
CA GLU A 173 -6.49 -32.45 14.19
C GLU A 173 -5.21 -33.18 13.72
N GLY A 174 -4.19 -33.25 14.59
CA GLY A 174 -3.10 -34.21 14.41
C GLY A 174 -1.68 -33.82 14.81
N MET A 175 -1.37 -32.59 15.25
CA MET A 175 0.04 -32.20 15.53
C MET A 175 0.39 -31.83 16.97
N LEU A 176 -0.52 -32.01 17.93
CA LEU A 176 -0.09 -32.14 19.33
C LEU A 176 0.01 -33.62 19.64
N THR A 177 1.22 -34.15 19.57
CA THR A 177 1.48 -35.52 20.02
C THR A 177 1.09 -35.63 21.50
N PRO A 178 0.55 -36.77 21.97
CA PRO A 178 0.21 -36.97 23.38
C PRO A 178 1.36 -36.61 24.33
N GLU A 179 2.61 -36.82 23.89
CA GLU A 179 3.85 -36.48 24.61
C GLU A 179 4.03 -34.97 24.85
N THR A 180 3.56 -34.12 23.92
CA THR A 180 3.58 -32.66 24.09
C THR A 180 2.54 -32.21 25.11
N MET A 181 1.40 -32.92 25.15
CA MET A 181 0.30 -32.60 26.05
C MET A 181 0.61 -33.03 27.49
N GLU A 182 1.31 -34.16 27.64
CA GLU A 182 1.77 -34.66 28.94
C GLU A 182 2.84 -33.74 29.56
N ARG A 183 3.73 -33.15 28.74
CA ARG A 183 4.73 -32.16 29.20
C ARG A 183 4.12 -30.86 29.71
N LEU A 184 3.04 -30.40 29.08
CA LEU A 184 2.34 -29.18 29.50
C LEU A 184 1.55 -29.39 30.80
N MET A 185 1.01 -30.59 31.02
CA MET A 185 0.30 -30.94 32.25
C MET A 185 1.23 -31.23 33.44
N ALA A 186 2.52 -31.49 33.19
CA ALA A 186 3.51 -31.80 34.23
C ALA A 186 4.22 -30.55 34.81
N LEU A 187 3.90 -29.34 34.33
CA LEU A 187 4.46 -28.10 34.87
C LEU A 187 3.61 -27.62 36.07
N ASP A 188 4.11 -27.87 37.28
CA ASP A 188 3.55 -27.37 38.54
C ASP A 188 4.09 -25.96 38.85
N PHE A 189 3.21 -25.00 39.09
CA PHE A 189 3.52 -23.57 39.26
C PHE A 189 3.05 -23.02 40.61
N SER A 190 3.22 -23.76 41.70
CA SER A 190 3.21 -23.13 43.02
C SER A 190 4.54 -22.39 43.27
N GLY A 191 4.58 -21.08 43.07
CA GLY A 191 5.72 -20.23 43.43
C GLY A 191 5.35 -18.76 43.47
N ASP A 192 5.35 -18.19 44.68
CA ASP A 192 4.84 -16.86 45.07
C ASP A 192 5.49 -15.65 44.35
N GLU A 193 4.68 -14.60 44.14
CA GLU A 193 5.09 -13.30 43.59
C GLU A 193 6.01 -12.50 44.54
N PRO A 194 6.96 -11.69 44.03
CA PRO A 194 7.81 -10.83 44.86
C PRO A 194 7.16 -9.48 45.19
N ASP A 195 7.28 -9.07 46.46
CA ASP A 195 6.80 -7.82 47.05
C ASP A 195 7.64 -6.59 46.57
N LEU A 196 6.95 -5.52 46.19
CA LEU A 196 7.51 -4.28 45.61
C LEU A 196 7.27 -3.08 46.54
N SER A 197 7.61 -3.21 47.82
CA SER A 197 7.83 -2.04 48.68
C SER A 197 9.28 -1.58 48.58
N GLU A 198 9.47 -0.29 48.29
CA GLU A 198 10.71 0.51 48.34
C GLU A 198 11.46 0.73 47.00
N ALA A 199 11.10 1.83 46.33
CA ALA A 199 12.00 2.63 45.50
C ALA A 199 11.81 4.12 45.82
#